data_AF-S9QMV6-F1
#
_entry.id   AF-S9QMV6-F1
#
_cell.length_a   1.000
_cell.length_b   1.000
_cell.length_c   1.000
_cell.angle_alpha   90.00
_cell.angle_beta   90.00
_cell.angle_gamma   90.00
#
_symmetry.space_group_name_H-M   'P 1'
#
loop_
_entity.id
_entity.type
_entity.pdbx_description
1 polymer ?
#
loop_
_entity_poly.entity_id
_entity_poly.type
_entity_poly.pdbx_seq_one_letter_code
_entity_poly.pdbx_strand_id
1 'polypeptide(L)'
;MNQNELNPGERIDLLRDDLTDVAIWLKYRHSDENFVFVVDYFHHQKYSKEIAYVVILGPEKERRRAIRAAATLAIEALGWRIVPGGGGDVIDAQPDSTRDLSAHERLQAIGRVQNALDQTKRPN
;
A
#
# COMPACT_ATOMS: atom_id res chain seq x y z
N MET A 1 -22.81 8.64 -12.84
CA MET A 1 -21.36 8.90 -12.76
C MET A 1 -20.67 7.58 -13.07
N ASN A 2 -20.21 7.39 -14.31
CA ASN A 2 -19.43 6.21 -14.68
C ASN A 2 -18.03 6.37 -14.09
N GLN A 3 -17.80 5.74 -12.94
CA GLN A 3 -16.44 5.41 -12.52
C GLN A 3 -15.95 4.42 -13.57
N ASN A 4 -15.00 4.81 -14.41
CA ASN A 4 -14.31 3.86 -15.29
C ASN A 4 -13.78 2.74 -14.40
N GLU A 5 -14.44 1.57 -14.44
CA GLU A 5 -14.00 0.38 -13.74
C GLU A 5 -12.66 -0.01 -14.35
N LEU A 6 -11.57 0.13 -13.58
CA LEU A 6 -10.29 -0.46 -13.96
C LEU A 6 -10.53 -1.95 -14.18
N ASN A 7 -10.05 -2.46 -15.32
CA ASN A 7 -10.11 -3.89 -15.57
C ASN A 7 -9.38 -4.64 -14.44
N PRO A 8 -9.80 -5.86 -14.07
CA PRO A 8 -9.20 -6.57 -12.94
C PRO A 8 -7.67 -6.70 -13.01
N GLY A 9 -7.10 -6.86 -14.21
CA GLY A 9 -5.65 -6.88 -14.45
C GLY A 9 -4.97 -5.54 -14.17
N GLU A 10 -5.44 -4.47 -14.80
CA GLU A 10 -4.89 -3.11 -14.60
C GLU A 10 -4.97 -2.66 -13.13
N ARG A 11 -5.99 -3.14 -12.41
CA ARG A 11 -6.16 -2.87 -11.00
C ARG A 11 -5.12 -3.56 -10.13
N ILE A 12 -4.80 -4.83 -10.41
CA ILE A 12 -3.78 -5.55 -9.63
C ILE A 12 -2.39 -5.00 -9.93
N ASP A 13 -2.12 -4.60 -11.17
CA ASP A 13 -0.86 -3.95 -11.54
C ASP A 13 -0.71 -2.61 -10.82
N LEU A 14 -1.75 -1.77 -10.85
CA LEU A 14 -1.75 -0.51 -10.10
C LEU A 14 -1.60 -0.72 -8.59
N LEU A 15 -2.25 -1.74 -8.02
CA LEU A 15 -2.08 -2.10 -6.62
C LEU A 15 -0.61 -2.44 -6.33
N ARG A 16 0.00 -3.31 -7.14
CA ARG A 16 1.40 -3.70 -6.94
C ARG A 16 2.36 -2.54 -7.08
N ASP A 17 2.15 -1.64 -8.02
CA ASP A 17 2.94 -0.40 -8.15
C ASP A 17 2.83 0.45 -6.88
N ASP A 18 1.61 0.73 -6.42
CA ASP A 18 1.35 1.52 -5.22
C ASP A 18 1.95 0.83 -3.96
N LEU A 19 1.84 -0.49 -3.85
CA LEU A 19 2.46 -1.27 -2.76
C LEU A 19 3.98 -1.22 -2.83
N THR A 20 4.57 -1.24 -4.02
CA THR A 20 6.02 -1.15 -4.21
C THR A 20 6.54 0.19 -3.72
N ASP A 21 5.84 1.27 -4.08
CA ASP A 21 6.18 2.62 -3.62
C ASP A 21 6.11 2.72 -2.09
N VAL A 22 5.04 2.18 -1.49
CA VAL A 22 4.87 2.14 -0.02
C VAL A 22 5.94 1.27 0.62
N ALA A 23 6.30 0.12 0.05
CA ALA A 23 7.34 -0.76 0.58
C ALA A 23 8.71 -0.09 0.63
N ILE A 24 9.06 0.66 -0.41
CA ILE A 24 10.31 1.44 -0.47
C ILE A 24 10.29 2.54 0.59
N TRP A 25 9.18 3.29 0.70
CA TRP A 25 9.01 4.34 1.69
C TRP A 25 9.08 3.82 3.13
N LEU A 26 8.43 2.68 3.43
CA LEU A 26 8.49 2.05 4.74
C LEU A 26 9.90 1.59 5.10
N LYS A 27 10.62 0.96 4.16
CA LYS A 27 12.02 0.53 4.36
C LYS A 27 12.95 1.72 4.59
N TYR A 28 12.70 2.84 3.93
CA TYR A 28 13.44 4.09 4.18
C TYR A 28 13.18 4.63 5.60
N ARG A 29 11.93 4.56 6.08
CA ARG A 29 11.53 5.08 7.40
C ARG A 29 11.87 4.16 8.57
N HIS A 30 11.95 2.86 8.32
CA HIS A 30 12.18 1.79 9.30
C HIS A 30 13.36 0.92 8.86
N SER A 31 14.50 1.54 8.57
CA SER A 31 15.68 0.86 8.01
C SER A 31 16.37 -0.11 8.96
N ASP A 32 16.07 0.01 10.26
CA ASP A 32 16.53 -0.85 11.34
C ASP A 32 15.64 -2.08 11.58
N GLU A 33 14.46 -2.14 10.96
CA GLU A 33 13.46 -3.17 11.19
C GLU A 33 13.39 -4.16 10.04
N ASN A 34 13.41 -5.45 10.36
CA ASN A 34 13.16 -6.51 9.39
C ASN A 34 11.68 -6.88 9.41
N PHE A 35 10.96 -6.50 8.35
CA PHE A 35 9.53 -6.81 8.20
C PHE A 35 9.18 -7.26 6.78
N VAL A 36 8.09 -8.02 6.70
CA VAL A 36 7.42 -8.35 5.45
C VAL A 36 6.12 -7.54 5.40
N PHE A 37 5.86 -6.92 4.24
CA PHE A 37 4.67 -6.11 3.98
C PHE A 37 3.86 -6.72 2.84
N VAL A 38 2.59 -7.00 3.13
CA VAL A 38 1.62 -7.61 2.21
C VAL A 38 0.27 -6.93 2.46
N VAL A 39 -0.62 -6.96 1.48
CA VAL A 39 -2.02 -6.59 1.70
C VAL A 39 -2.95 -7.69 1.24
N ASP A 40 -4.06 -7.82 1.94
CA ASP A 40 -5.17 -8.68 1.53
C ASP A 40 -6.16 -7.81 0.77
N TYR A 41 -6.54 -8.20 -0.45
CA TYR A 41 -7.52 -7.49 -1.26
C TYR A 41 -8.67 -8.44 -1.67
N PHE A 42 -9.87 -7.89 -1.90
CA PHE A 42 -11.02 -8.73 -2.27
C PHE A 42 -10.91 -9.21 -3.71
N HIS A 43 -11.15 -10.50 -3.94
CA HIS A 43 -11.24 -11.05 -5.29
C HIS A 43 -12.38 -10.37 -6.09
N HIS A 44 -13.51 -10.13 -5.42
CA HIS A 44 -14.64 -9.37 -5.93
C HIS A 44 -14.76 -8.04 -5.18
N GLN A 45 -14.13 -6.99 -5.72
CA GLN A 45 -14.16 -5.67 -5.09
C GLN A 45 -15.44 -4.92 -5.46
N LYS A 46 -15.99 -4.17 -4.50
CA LYS A 46 -17.14 -3.29 -4.72
C LYS A 46 -16.72 -1.92 -5.25
N TYR A 47 -15.47 -1.53 -4.97
CA TYR A 47 -14.87 -0.28 -5.42
C TYR A 47 -13.60 -0.54 -6.25
N SER A 48 -13.24 0.39 -7.14
CA SER A 48 -12.06 0.24 -8.00
C SER A 48 -10.73 0.16 -7.23
N LYS A 49 -10.67 0.74 -6.03
CA LYS A 49 -9.49 0.73 -5.15
C LYS A 49 -9.87 0.28 -3.74
N GLU A 50 -10.02 -1.02 -3.54
CA GLU A 50 -10.41 -1.59 -2.25
C GLU A 50 -9.40 -2.64 -1.77
N ILE A 51 -8.99 -2.52 -0.52
CA ILE A 51 -8.12 -3.47 0.18
C ILE A 51 -8.86 -3.92 1.43
N ALA A 52 -8.79 -5.21 1.75
CA ALA A 52 -9.39 -5.75 2.97
C ALA A 52 -8.53 -5.40 4.19
N TYR A 53 -7.23 -5.65 4.11
CA TYR A 53 -6.34 -5.50 5.26
C TYR A 53 -4.87 -5.28 4.89
N VAL A 54 -4.12 -4.67 5.81
CA VAL A 54 -2.66 -4.52 5.71
C VAL A 54 -1.97 -5.48 6.69
N VAL A 55 -1.11 -6.33 6.15
CA VAL A 55 -0.37 -7.35 6.89
C VAL A 55 1.10 -6.95 7.00
N ILE A 56 1.58 -6.87 8.24
CA ILE A 56 3.00 -6.71 8.57
C ILE A 56 3.44 -7.91 9.39
N LEU A 57 4.50 -8.59 8.97
CA LEU A 57 5.12 -9.71 9.69
C LEU A 57 6.55 -9.37 10.09
N GLY A 58 7.07 -10.02 11.15
CA GLY A 58 8.47 -9.89 11.58
C GLY A 58 8.63 -9.18 12.93
N PRO A 59 8.44 -7.84 13.01
CA PRO A 59 8.74 -7.08 14.22
C PRO A 59 7.89 -7.47 15.42
N GLU A 60 8.36 -7.06 16.61
CA GLU A 60 7.60 -7.16 17.85
C GLU A 60 6.26 -6.41 17.76
N LYS A 61 5.33 -6.74 18.66
CA LYS A 61 3.92 -6.32 18.57
C LYS A 61 3.74 -4.81 18.44
N GLU A 62 4.50 -4.01 19.19
CA GLU A 62 4.38 -2.55 19.20
C GLU A 62 4.91 -1.94 17.90
N ARG A 63 6.10 -2.35 17.47
CA ARG A 63 6.70 -1.94 16.19
C ARG A 63 5.85 -2.35 15.00
N ARG A 64 5.38 -3.59 14.99
CA ARG A 64 4.46 -4.11 13.96
C ARG A 64 3.18 -3.27 13.87
N ARG A 65 2.61 -2.86 15.00
CA ARG A 65 1.43 -1.98 15.03
C ARG A 65 1.73 -0.60 14.45
N ALA A 66 2.88 -0.02 14.80
CA ALA A 66 3.29 1.30 14.31
C ALA A 66 3.55 1.28 12.79
N ILE A 67 4.28 0.28 12.29
CA ILE A 67 4.57 0.10 10.86
C ILE A 67 3.28 -0.13 10.09
N ARG A 68 2.37 -0.98 10.60
CA ARG A 68 1.07 -1.20 9.97
C ARG A 68 0.25 0.08 9.88
N ALA A 69 0.20 0.88 10.96
CA ALA A 69 -0.50 2.16 10.93
C ALA A 69 0.09 3.12 9.88
N ALA A 70 1.41 3.18 9.77
CA ALA A 70 2.08 3.99 8.74
C ALA A 70 1.78 3.49 7.32
N ALA A 71 1.83 2.17 7.10
CA ALA A 71 1.50 1.54 5.83
C ALA A 71 0.04 1.81 5.43
N THR A 72 -0.89 1.63 6.37
CA THR A 72 -2.32 1.94 6.19
C THR A 72 -2.52 3.38 5.74
N LEU A 73 -1.94 4.36 6.44
CA LEU A 73 -2.08 5.77 6.07
C LEU A 73 -1.49 6.09 4.69
N ALA A 74 -0.35 5.48 4.35
CA ALA A 74 0.29 5.69 3.05
C ALA A 74 -0.57 5.15 1.90
N ILE A 75 -1.13 3.95 2.07
CA ILE A 75 -2.02 3.31 1.10
C ILE A 75 -3.31 4.12 0.92
N GLU A 76 -3.91 4.58 2.02
CA GLU A 76 -5.10 5.44 1.98
C GLU A 76 -4.81 6.77 1.28
N ALA A 77 -3.63 7.36 1.51
CA ALA A 77 -3.21 8.59 0.84
C ALA A 77 -3.04 8.41 -0.68
N LEU A 78 -2.71 7.21 -1.16
CA LEU A 78 -2.67 6.85 -2.59
C LEU A 78 -4.09 6.58 -3.17
N GLY A 79 -5.13 6.77 -2.37
CA GLY A 79 -6.53 6.69 -2.76
C GLY A 79 -7.16 5.31 -2.61
N TRP A 80 -6.51 4.39 -1.89
CA TRP A 80 -7.09 3.08 -1.57
C TRP A 80 -8.00 3.15 -0.36
N ARG A 81 -9.09 2.39 -0.39
CA ARG A 81 -9.98 2.25 0.75
C ARG A 81 -9.72 0.93 1.48
N ILE A 82 -9.47 0.99 2.78
CA ILE A 82 -9.30 -0.21 3.61
C ILE A 82 -10.64 -0.58 4.26
N VAL A 83 -11.15 -1.79 3.97
CA VAL A 83 -12.46 -2.27 4.41
C VAL A 83 -12.32 -3.65 5.06
N PRO A 84 -12.03 -3.72 6.38
CA PRO A 84 -11.72 -4.98 7.09
C PRO A 84 -12.92 -5.92 7.32
N GLY A 85 -14.05 -5.73 6.63
CA GLY A 85 -15.29 -6.47 6.85
C GLY A 85 -16.12 -6.73 5.59
N GLY A 86 -15.50 -6.74 4.41
CA GLY A 86 -16.20 -6.91 3.11
C GLY A 86 -16.89 -8.26 2.90
N GLY A 87 -16.64 -9.25 3.77
CA GLY A 87 -17.37 -10.52 3.81
C GLY A 87 -17.16 -11.44 2.59
N GLY A 88 -16.06 -11.25 1.85
CA GLY A 88 -15.74 -12.03 0.65
C GLY A 88 -14.33 -12.61 0.68
N ASP A 89 -14.04 -13.46 -0.30
CA ASP A 89 -12.73 -14.08 -0.47
C ASP A 89 -11.65 -13.01 -0.72
N VAL A 90 -10.57 -13.11 0.05
CA VAL A 90 -9.40 -12.24 -0.07
C VAL A 90 -8.22 -13.01 -0.67
N ILE A 91 -7.39 -12.28 -1.41
CA ILE A 91 -6.14 -12.76 -1.99
C ILE A 91 -5.03 -11.85 -1.51
N ASP A 92 -3.81 -12.38 -1.34
CA ASP A 92 -2.66 -11.58 -1.00
C ASP A 92 -2.07 -10.88 -2.24
N ALA A 93 -1.74 -9.60 -2.08
CA ALA A 93 -0.93 -8.84 -3.03
C ALA A 93 0.36 -8.39 -2.34
N GLN A 94 1.47 -8.65 -3.01
CA GLN A 94 2.81 -8.31 -2.54
C GLN A 94 3.39 -7.22 -3.44
N PRO A 95 4.24 -6.33 -2.89
CA PRO A 95 5.00 -5.40 -3.71
C PRO A 95 5.94 -6.15 -4.65
N ASP A 96 6.28 -5.52 -5.78
CA ASP A 96 7.28 -6.05 -6.70
C ASP A 96 8.68 -6.05 -6.10
N SER A 97 9.58 -6.84 -6.71
CA SER A 97 10.97 -6.89 -6.29
C SER A 97 11.62 -5.51 -6.44
N THR A 98 12.10 -4.97 -5.32
CA THR A 98 12.82 -3.70 -5.33
C THR A 98 14.33 -3.86 -5.46
N ARG A 99 14.85 -5.06 -5.76
CA ARG A 99 16.30 -5.32 -5.79
C ARG A 99 17.01 -4.54 -6.90
N ASP A 100 16.40 -4.50 -8.07
CA ASP A 100 17.03 -3.97 -9.29
C ASP A 100 16.73 -2.48 -9.53
N LEU A 101 15.98 -1.84 -8.61
CA LEU A 101 15.65 -0.41 -8.71
C LEU A 101 16.88 0.46 -8.43
N SER A 102 17.10 1.41 -9.33
CA SER A 102 18.08 2.48 -9.19
C SER A 102 17.77 3.39 -7.99
N ALA A 103 18.77 4.14 -7.55
CA ALA A 103 18.58 5.14 -6.49
C ALA A 103 17.55 6.21 -6.88
N HIS A 104 17.48 6.56 -8.17
CA HIS A 104 16.53 7.55 -8.66
C HIS A 104 15.08 7.06 -8.56
N GLU A 105 14.82 5.82 -9.00
CA GLU A 105 13.48 5.20 -8.91
C GLU A 105 13.02 5.06 -7.45
N ARG A 106 13.93 4.68 -6.54
CA ARG A 106 13.64 4.62 -5.10
C ARG A 106 13.27 5.99 -4.53
N LEU A 107 13.98 7.05 -4.94
CA LEU A 107 13.67 8.42 -4.50
C LEU A 107 12.34 8.91 -5.07
N GLN A 108 12.01 8.57 -6.32
CA GLN A 108 10.71 8.89 -6.91
C GLN A 108 9.57 8.22 -6.14
N ALA A 109 9.71 6.93 -5.83
CA ALA A 109 8.75 6.17 -5.02
C ALA A 109 8.51 6.82 -3.64
N ILE A 110 9.58 7.14 -2.93
CA ILE A 110 9.52 7.86 -1.64
C ILE A 110 8.80 9.20 -1.80
N GLY A 111 9.16 9.97 -2.83
CA GLY A 111 8.57 11.27 -3.13
C GLY A 111 7.07 11.19 -3.41
N ARG A 112 6.62 10.19 -4.18
CA ARG A 112 5.19 9.98 -4.48
C ARG A 112 4.38 9.73 -3.21
N VAL A 113 4.84 8.80 -2.35
CA VAL A 113 4.16 8.49 -1.09
C VAL A 113 4.13 9.72 -0.16
N GLN A 114 5.26 10.41 -0.03
CA GLN A 114 5.34 11.61 0.81
C GLN A 114 4.41 12.72 0.31
N ASN A 115 4.37 12.98 -1.00
CA ASN A 115 3.47 13.96 -1.60
C ASN A 115 1.99 13.62 -1.35
N ALA A 116 1.61 12.35 -1.48
CA ALA A 116 0.25 11.89 -1.21
C ALA A 116 -0.14 12.11 0.27
N LEU A 117 0.77 11.79 1.20
CA LEU A 117 0.57 12.03 2.64
C LEU A 117 0.46 13.51 2.99
N ASP A 118 1.19 14.38 2.29
CA ASP A 118 1.15 15.82 2.54
C ASP A 118 -0.10 16.48 1.96
N GLN A 119 -0.62 15.96 0.83
CA GLN A 119 -1.88 16.41 0.25
C GLN A 119 -3.08 16.06 1.13
N THR A 120 -3.09 14.87 1.75
CA THR A 120 -4.18 14.46 2.66
C THR A 120 -4.21 15.23 3.98
N LYS A 121 -3.09 15.85 4.40
CA LYS A 121 -3.00 16.68 5.61
C LYS A 121 -3.40 18.14 5.42
N ARG A 122 -3.44 18.63 4.18
CA ARG A 122 -3.85 20.01 3.91
C ARG A 122 -5.38 20.05 3.86
N PRO A 123 -6.06 20.70 4.84
CA PRO A 123 -7.47 21.00 4.63
C PRO A 123 -7.58 21.95 3.44
N ASN A 124 -8.51 21.68 2.54
CA ASN A 124 -8.96 22.67 1.56
C ASN A 124 -9.51 23.91 2.27
#